data_AF-A0A1G1VLQ8-F1
#
_entry.id   AF-A0A1G1VLQ8-F1
#
_cell.length_a   1.000
_cell.length_b   1.000
_cell.length_c   1.000
_cell.angle_alpha   90.00
_cell.angle_beta   90.00
_cell.angle_gamma   90.00
#
_symmetry.space_group_name_H-M   'P 1'
#
loop_
_entity.id
_entity.type
_entity.pdbx_description
1 polymer ?
#
loop_
_entity_poly.entity_id
_entity_poly.type
_entity_poly.pdbx_seq_one_letter_code
_entity_poly.pdbx_strand_id
1 'polypeptide(L)'
;MRRGFTLIELLVVIAIIGTLTSLLVVNYQNARERARDAQRKGDFRSLQQALRLYYNDFQGYPGSSSGNIVGCGADKDNPAACSFGSEWKLADTVYINRLPTDPLNTDDYVYSYTQTQLGESFRLTTLMENLSDAAIADSQTKCGYTPPVGQEATYVVCAD
;
A
#
# COMPACT_ATOMS: atom_id res chain seq x y z
N MET A 1 -61.99 -2.20 12.58
CA MET A 1 -61.62 -1.30 11.47
C MET A 1 -60.13 -1.43 11.22
N ARG A 2 -59.71 -1.92 10.04
CA ARG A 2 -58.29 -1.93 9.64
C ARG A 2 -57.98 -0.56 9.03
N ARG A 3 -57.12 0.23 9.68
CA ARG A 3 -56.56 1.45 9.08
C ARG A 3 -55.56 1.01 8.00
N GLY A 4 -55.85 1.33 6.74
CA GLY A 4 -54.93 1.13 5.63
C GLY A 4 -53.91 2.26 5.56
N PHE A 5 -52.69 1.95 5.17
CA PHE A 5 -51.66 2.94 4.85
C PHE A 5 -52.13 3.81 3.68
N THR A 6 -51.90 5.12 3.76
CA THR A 6 -52.17 6.03 2.64
C THR A 6 -51.01 6.00 1.63
N LEU A 7 -51.33 6.23 0.35
CA LEU A 7 -50.30 6.31 -0.70
C LEU A 7 -49.28 7.43 -0.44
N ILE A 8 -49.71 8.53 0.18
CA ILE A 8 -48.83 9.66 0.50
C ILE A 8 -47.85 9.31 1.63
N GLU A 9 -48.28 8.55 2.64
CA GLU A 9 -47.38 8.07 3.69
C GLU A 9 -46.29 7.17 3.12
N LEU A 10 -46.64 6.26 2.21
CA LEU A 10 -45.65 5.40 1.56
C LEU A 10 -44.68 6.21 0.68
N LEU A 11 -45.19 7.21 -0.04
CA LEU A 11 -44.40 8.07 -0.92
C LEU A 11 -43.37 8.90 -0.15
N VAL A 12 -43.75 9.48 0.99
CA VAL A 12 -42.82 10.27 1.82
C VAL A 12 -41.71 9.38 2.41
N VAL A 13 -42.04 8.15 2.81
CA VAL A 13 -41.05 7.22 3.37
C VAL A 13 -40.00 6.82 2.34
N ILE A 14 -40.40 6.45 1.12
CA ILE A 14 -39.44 6.10 0.08
C ILE A 14 -38.58 7.31 -0.34
N ALA A 15 -39.14 8.53 -0.31
CA ALA A 15 -38.39 9.73 -0.59
C ALA A 15 -37.29 9.99 0.45
N ILE A 16 -37.61 9.82 1.75
CA ILE A 16 -36.63 9.98 2.84
C ILE A 16 -35.55 8.88 2.79
N ILE A 17 -35.94 7.62 2.56
CA ILE A 17 -34.97 6.53 2.43
C ILE A 17 -34.06 6.77 1.21
N GLY A 18 -34.61 7.24 0.09
CA GLY A 18 -33.84 7.57 -1.12
C GLY A 18 -32.79 8.67 -0.90
N THR A 19 -33.13 9.73 -0.15
CA THR A 19 -32.18 10.81 0.14
C THR A 19 -31.11 10.41 1.14
N LEU A 20 -31.47 9.61 2.16
CA LEU A 20 -30.49 9.12 3.14
C LEU A 20 -29.52 8.11 2.49
N THR A 21 -30.03 7.19 1.67
CA THR A 21 -29.20 6.16 1.01
C THR A 21 -28.21 6.75 0.01
N SER A 22 -28.58 7.80 -0.73
CA SER A 22 -27.67 8.44 -1.70
C SER A 22 -26.44 9.06 -1.02
N LEU A 23 -26.61 9.72 0.12
CA LEU A 23 -25.50 10.30 0.90
C LEU A 23 -24.59 9.23 1.52
N LEU A 24 -25.14 8.08 1.89
CA LEU A 24 -24.38 6.98 2.48
C LEU A 24 -23.42 6.32 1.47
N VAL A 25 -23.83 6.18 0.21
CA VAL A 25 -23.02 5.50 -0.82
C VAL A 25 -21.70 6.23 -1.09
N VAL A 26 -21.72 7.55 -1.26
CA VAL A 26 -20.51 8.36 -1.53
C VAL A 26 -19.54 8.29 -0.36
N ASN A 27 -20.05 8.44 0.87
CA ASN A 27 -19.22 8.36 2.07
C ASN A 27 -18.59 6.97 2.26
N TYR A 28 -19.32 5.91 1.89
CA TYR A 28 -18.82 4.55 1.96
C TYR A 28 -17.66 4.29 1.00
N GLN A 29 -17.69 4.83 -0.22
CA GLN A 29 -16.58 4.69 -1.18
C GLN A 29 -15.29 5.35 -0.67
N ASN A 30 -15.39 6.60 -0.20
CA ASN A 30 -14.28 7.34 0.40
C ASN A 30 -13.69 6.60 1.63
N ALA A 31 -14.54 5.97 2.45
CA ALA A 31 -14.10 5.18 3.59
C ALA A 31 -13.30 3.94 3.16
N ARG A 32 -13.70 3.27 2.06
CA ARG A 32 -12.96 2.11 1.52
C ARG A 32 -11.61 2.50 0.94
N GLU A 33 -11.52 3.63 0.25
CA GLU A 33 -10.25 4.18 -0.26
C GLU A 33 -9.27 4.45 0.88
N ARG A 34 -9.72 5.19 1.91
CA ARG A 34 -8.89 5.47 3.09
C ARG A 34 -8.47 4.21 3.84
N ALA A 35 -9.33 3.18 3.88
CA ALA A 35 -8.98 1.90 4.49
C ALA A 35 -7.88 1.18 3.70
N ARG A 36 -7.94 1.17 2.36
CA ARG A 36 -6.87 0.61 1.51
C ARG A 36 -5.57 1.40 1.67
N ASP A 37 -5.64 2.72 1.68
CA ASP A 37 -4.48 3.58 1.92
C ASP A 37 -3.85 3.36 3.30
N ALA A 38 -4.67 3.17 4.34
CA ALA A 38 -4.19 2.80 5.67
C ALA A 38 -3.50 1.42 5.68
N GLN A 39 -4.03 0.46 4.91
CA GLN A 39 -3.41 -0.85 4.71
C GLN A 39 -2.06 -0.71 4.00
N ARG A 40 -1.96 0.03 2.89
CA ARG A 40 -0.70 0.30 2.18
C ARG A 40 0.39 0.85 3.11
N LYS A 41 0.03 1.85 3.92
CA LYS A 41 0.94 2.42 4.93
C LYS A 41 1.36 1.37 5.97
N GLY A 42 0.48 0.46 6.37
CA GLY A 42 0.77 -0.65 7.28
C GLY A 42 1.70 -1.69 6.68
N ASP A 43 1.45 -2.08 5.44
CA ASP A 43 2.26 -3.03 4.68
C ASP A 43 3.70 -2.51 4.51
N PHE A 44 3.85 -1.21 4.24
CA PHE A 44 5.17 -0.57 4.15
C PHE A 44 5.93 -0.55 5.47
N ARG A 45 5.24 -0.39 6.61
CA ARG A 45 5.89 -0.49 7.93
C ARG A 45 6.41 -1.91 8.18
N SER A 46 5.62 -2.92 7.84
CA SER A 46 6.03 -4.33 7.95
C SER A 46 7.23 -4.65 7.04
N LEU A 47 7.20 -4.16 5.80
CA LEU A 47 8.31 -4.29 4.85
C LEU A 47 9.57 -3.58 5.35
N GLN A 48 9.44 -2.36 5.87
CA GLN A 48 10.57 -1.62 6.46
C GLN A 48 11.20 -2.40 7.62
N GLN A 49 10.40 -3.05 8.46
CA GLN A 49 10.92 -3.90 9.53
C GLN A 49 11.68 -5.12 8.98
N ALA A 50 11.13 -5.80 7.97
CA ALA A 50 11.80 -6.93 7.32
C ALA A 50 13.12 -6.52 6.63
N LEU A 51 13.14 -5.35 5.99
CA LEU A 51 14.35 -4.77 5.39
C LEU A 51 15.43 -4.47 6.43
N ARG A 52 15.06 -4.01 7.63
CA ARG A 52 16.02 -3.84 8.73
C ARG A 52 16.59 -5.16 9.22
N LEU A 53 15.77 -6.21 9.29
CA LEU A 53 16.26 -7.55 9.64
C LEU A 53 17.29 -8.03 8.61
N TYR A 54 17.00 -7.87 7.32
CA TYR A 54 17.96 -8.17 6.25
C TYR A 54 19.26 -7.35 6.39
N TYR A 55 19.13 -6.04 6.66
CA TYR A 55 20.28 -5.17 6.86
C TYR A 55 21.16 -5.62 8.02
N ASN A 56 20.56 -6.07 9.13
CA ASN A 56 21.32 -6.58 10.27
C ASN A 56 22.18 -7.81 9.90
N ASP A 57 21.66 -8.69 9.06
CA ASP A 57 22.34 -9.93 8.67
C ASP A 57 23.45 -9.70 7.63
N PHE A 58 23.25 -8.75 6.71
CA PHE A 58 24.15 -8.54 5.56
C PHE A 58 24.89 -7.20 5.56
N GLN A 59 24.63 -6.32 6.53
CA GLN A 59 25.17 -4.96 6.63
C GLN A 59 24.88 -4.11 5.38
N GLY A 60 23.79 -4.42 4.68
CA GLY A 60 23.34 -3.74 3.48
C GLY A 60 21.92 -4.14 3.12
N TYR A 61 21.16 -3.23 2.54
CA TYR A 61 19.82 -3.53 2.03
C TYR A 61 19.90 -4.41 0.79
N PRO A 62 18.89 -5.27 0.52
CA PRO A 62 18.92 -6.17 -0.62
C PRO A 62 18.97 -5.39 -1.94
N GLY A 63 19.51 -6.02 -2.99
CA GLY A 63 19.48 -5.44 -4.33
C GLY A 63 18.05 -5.23 -4.82
N SER A 64 17.86 -4.45 -5.88
CA SER A 64 16.55 -4.28 -6.50
C SER A 64 16.59 -4.56 -7.99
N SER A 65 15.56 -5.22 -8.53
CA SER A 65 15.39 -5.45 -9.96
C SER A 65 13.93 -5.35 -10.35
N SER A 66 13.61 -4.49 -11.33
CA SER A 66 12.25 -4.25 -11.81
C SER A 66 11.21 -3.98 -10.70
N GLY A 67 11.59 -3.20 -9.69
CA GLY A 67 10.73 -2.88 -8.55
C GLY A 67 10.61 -4.00 -7.50
N ASN A 68 11.30 -5.12 -7.67
CA ASN A 68 11.32 -6.22 -6.71
C ASN A 68 12.59 -6.21 -5.86
N ILE A 69 12.48 -6.78 -4.66
CA ILE A 69 13.61 -7.09 -3.78
C ILE A 69 14.40 -8.24 -4.40
N VAL A 70 15.71 -8.09 -4.55
CA VAL A 70 16.65 -9.15 -4.93
C VAL A 70 17.36 -9.63 -3.68
N GLY A 71 16.76 -10.64 -3.07
CA GLY A 71 17.14 -11.16 -1.76
C GLY A 71 16.37 -12.42 -1.39
N CYS A 72 15.86 -13.14 -2.39
CA CYS A 72 15.16 -14.41 -2.20
C CYS A 72 15.95 -15.57 -2.80
N GLY A 73 15.72 -16.78 -2.31
CA GLY A 73 16.28 -18.00 -2.91
C GLY A 73 17.00 -18.89 -1.92
N ALA A 74 17.52 -20.01 -2.41
CA ALA A 74 18.16 -21.03 -1.58
C ALA A 74 19.61 -20.67 -1.18
N ASP A 75 20.25 -19.76 -1.91
CA ASP A 75 21.65 -19.40 -1.74
C ASP A 75 21.82 -17.89 -1.52
N LYS A 76 22.74 -17.53 -0.61
CA LYS A 76 23.11 -16.13 -0.31
C LYS A 76 24.00 -15.54 -1.40
N ASP A 77 24.73 -16.36 -2.15
CA ASP A 77 25.71 -15.91 -3.13
C ASP A 77 25.07 -15.53 -4.48
N ASN A 78 23.86 -16.04 -4.76
CA ASN A 78 23.11 -15.74 -5.97
C ASN A 78 21.62 -15.48 -5.66
N PRO A 79 21.31 -14.34 -5.00
CA PRO A 79 19.95 -14.01 -4.64
C PRO A 79 19.11 -13.72 -5.89
N ALA A 80 17.91 -14.30 -5.92
CA ALA A 80 16.89 -14.06 -6.93
C ALA A 80 15.93 -12.94 -6.51
N ALA A 81 15.19 -12.44 -7.49
CA ALA A 81 14.09 -11.50 -7.25
C ALA A 81 12.94 -12.20 -6.49
N CYS A 82 12.53 -11.59 -5.39
CA CYS A 82 11.34 -11.94 -4.65
C CYS A 82 10.09 -11.52 -5.42
N SER A 83 9.01 -12.30 -5.32
CA SER A 83 7.71 -11.90 -5.87
C SER A 83 6.82 -11.36 -4.75
N PHE A 84 6.19 -10.20 -4.97
CA PHE A 84 5.14 -9.76 -4.05
C PHE A 84 4.04 -10.82 -3.96
N GLY A 85 3.57 -11.10 -2.75
CA GLY A 85 2.63 -12.17 -2.46
C GLY A 85 3.28 -13.51 -2.05
N SER A 86 4.58 -13.71 -2.27
CA SER A 86 5.32 -14.90 -1.80
C SER A 86 6.01 -14.67 -0.47
N GLU A 87 6.48 -15.74 0.17
CA GLU A 87 7.40 -15.64 1.31
C GLU A 87 8.70 -14.94 0.87
N TRP A 88 9.25 -14.07 1.72
CA TRP A 88 10.61 -13.57 1.55
C TRP A 88 11.54 -14.36 2.45
N LYS A 89 12.27 -15.29 1.82
CA LYS A 89 13.24 -16.17 2.45
C LYS A 89 14.54 -16.19 1.64
N LEU A 90 15.66 -16.11 2.34
CA LEU A 90 17.00 -16.29 1.77
C LEU A 90 17.77 -17.35 2.56
N ALA A 91 18.23 -18.39 1.88
CA ALA A 91 18.75 -19.60 2.50
C ALA A 91 17.75 -20.15 3.53
N ASP A 92 18.08 -20.21 4.81
CA ASP A 92 17.18 -20.68 5.87
C ASP A 92 16.50 -19.54 6.68
N THR A 93 16.82 -18.28 6.39
CA THR A 93 16.28 -17.13 7.11
C THR A 93 15.04 -16.57 6.40
N VAL A 94 13.93 -16.47 7.14
CA VAL A 94 12.69 -15.83 6.69
C VAL A 94 12.64 -14.40 7.24
N TYR A 95 12.57 -13.41 6.36
CA TYR A 95 12.47 -11.99 6.74
C TYR A 95 11.01 -11.55 6.86
N ILE A 96 10.14 -12.10 6.02
CA ILE A 96 8.69 -11.93 6.14
C ILE A 96 7.97 -13.15 5.54
N ASN A 97 6.96 -13.66 6.25
CA ASN A 97 6.21 -14.86 5.82
C ASN A 97 5.43 -14.64 4.50
N ARG A 98 5.08 -13.38 4.21
CA ARG A 98 4.42 -13.00 2.97
C ARG A 98 4.72 -11.55 2.64
N LEU A 99 5.32 -11.31 1.49
CA LEU A 99 5.43 -9.99 0.91
C LEU A 99 4.02 -9.47 0.62
N PRO A 100 3.62 -8.33 1.19
CA PRO A 100 2.30 -7.78 0.96
C PRO A 100 2.14 -7.36 -0.51
N THR A 101 0.93 -7.48 -1.02
CA THR A 101 0.54 -7.01 -2.35
C THR A 101 -0.42 -5.85 -2.18
N ASP A 102 -0.38 -4.87 -3.09
CA ASP A 102 -1.34 -3.77 -3.05
C ASP A 102 -2.79 -4.30 -3.02
N PRO A 103 -3.71 -3.69 -2.26
CA PRO A 103 -5.10 -4.14 -2.19
C PRO A 103 -5.85 -4.12 -3.54
N LEU A 104 -5.45 -3.25 -4.47
CA LEU A 104 -6.00 -3.20 -5.82
C LEU A 104 -5.20 -4.08 -6.79
N ASN A 105 -3.87 -4.11 -6.64
CA ASN A 105 -2.95 -4.93 -7.43
C ASN A 105 -3.22 -4.84 -8.95
N THR A 106 -3.37 -3.61 -9.43
CA THR A 106 -3.53 -3.26 -10.85
C THR A 106 -2.26 -2.58 -11.37
N ASP A 107 -2.11 -2.39 -12.67
CA ASP A 107 -0.89 -1.83 -13.28
C ASP A 107 -0.38 -0.53 -12.62
N ASP A 108 -1.29 0.36 -12.22
CA ASP A 108 -0.95 1.61 -11.53
C ASP A 108 -0.73 1.44 -10.00
N TYR A 109 -1.38 0.46 -9.38
CA TYR A 109 -1.36 0.25 -7.93
C TYR A 109 -0.53 -0.99 -7.60
N VAL A 110 0.78 -0.81 -7.65
CA VAL A 110 1.77 -1.83 -7.29
C VAL A 110 2.77 -1.30 -6.28
N TYR A 111 3.29 -2.21 -5.46
CA TYR A 111 4.43 -1.91 -4.60
C TYR A 111 5.71 -2.03 -5.39
N SER A 112 6.61 -1.07 -5.19
CA SER A 112 7.93 -1.07 -5.80
C SER A 112 8.99 -0.83 -4.75
N TYR A 113 10.06 -1.61 -4.84
CA TYR A 113 11.26 -1.52 -4.04
C TYR A 113 12.43 -1.10 -4.94
N THR A 114 13.19 -0.10 -4.50
CA THR A 114 14.42 0.33 -5.16
C THR A 114 15.52 0.50 -4.11
N GLN A 115 16.66 -0.16 -4.34
CA GLN A 115 17.86 0.04 -3.54
C GLN A 115 18.54 1.34 -3.98
N THR A 116 19.05 2.12 -3.02
CA THR A 116 19.79 3.35 -3.28
C THR A 116 21.16 3.30 -2.61
N GLN A 117 22.07 4.19 -3.03
CA GLN A 117 23.37 4.36 -2.38
C GLN A 117 24.16 3.04 -2.20
N LEU A 118 24.14 2.18 -3.23
CA LEU A 118 24.86 0.89 -3.21
C LEU A 118 24.50 -0.03 -2.02
N GLY A 119 23.27 0.07 -1.50
CA GLY A 119 22.78 -0.78 -0.41
C GLY A 119 22.81 -0.13 0.97
N GLU A 120 23.21 1.13 1.08
CA GLU A 120 23.12 1.88 2.34
C GLU A 120 21.69 2.37 2.63
N SER A 121 20.86 2.50 1.59
CA SER A 121 19.48 2.96 1.73
C SER A 121 18.54 2.24 0.76
N PHE A 122 17.24 2.44 0.94
CA PHE A 122 16.21 1.91 0.08
C PHE A 122 15.05 2.89 -0.05
N ARG A 123 14.18 2.64 -1.03
CA ARG A 123 12.89 3.31 -1.20
C ARG A 123 11.81 2.28 -1.51
N LEU A 124 10.71 2.34 -0.76
CA LEU A 124 9.45 1.66 -1.04
C LEU A 124 8.47 2.69 -1.57
N THR A 125 7.84 2.45 -2.71
CA THR A 125 6.90 3.39 -3.34
C THR A 125 5.60 2.70 -3.73
N THR A 126 4.48 3.40 -3.55
CA THR A 126 3.15 3.01 -4.03
C THR A 126 2.33 4.25 -4.35
N LEU A 127 1.39 4.14 -5.29
CA LEU A 127 0.38 5.17 -5.49
C LEU A 127 -0.73 5.07 -4.44
N MET A 128 -1.17 6.22 -3.95
CA MET A 128 -2.26 6.37 -2.99
C MET A 128 -3.53 6.81 -3.69
N GLU A 129 -4.68 6.37 -3.20
CA GLU A 129 -5.97 6.73 -3.79
C GLU A 129 -6.43 8.12 -3.33
N ASN A 130 -6.23 8.42 -2.04
CA ASN A 130 -6.56 9.73 -1.49
C ASN A 130 -5.46 10.76 -1.76
N LEU A 131 -5.58 11.49 -2.87
CA LEU A 131 -4.65 12.55 -3.28
C LEU A 131 -4.51 13.69 -2.25
N SER A 132 -5.50 13.87 -1.37
CA SER A 132 -5.50 14.91 -0.34
C SER A 132 -4.84 14.47 0.97
N ASP A 133 -4.26 13.26 1.03
CA ASP A 133 -3.55 12.77 2.21
C ASP A 133 -2.21 13.49 2.39
N ALA A 134 -2.11 14.33 3.42
CA ALA A 134 -0.91 15.12 3.70
C ALA A 134 0.36 14.26 3.89
N ALA A 135 0.20 13.00 4.30
CA ALA A 135 1.34 12.10 4.49
C ALA A 135 2.08 11.79 3.18
N ILE A 136 1.45 11.99 2.02
CA ILE A 136 2.09 11.85 0.71
C ILE A 136 3.25 12.85 0.61
N ALA A 137 2.95 14.14 0.71
CA ALA A 137 3.94 15.22 0.60
C ALA A 137 4.99 15.15 1.73
N ASP A 138 4.57 14.82 2.95
CA ASP A 138 5.49 14.65 4.09
C ASP A 138 6.49 13.52 3.84
N SER A 139 6.02 12.39 3.30
CA SER A 139 6.86 11.24 3.00
C SER A 139 7.87 11.52 1.88
N GLN A 140 7.42 12.20 0.82
CA GLN A 140 8.24 12.63 -0.30
C GLN A 140 9.36 13.57 0.16
N THR A 141 9.01 14.55 1.00
CA THR A 141 9.96 15.49 1.59
C THR A 141 10.96 14.77 2.48
N LYS A 142 10.49 13.88 3.38
CA LYS A 142 11.36 13.10 4.28
C LYS A 142 12.41 12.31 3.49
N CYS A 143 12.01 11.69 2.39
CA CYS A 143 12.86 10.81 1.60
C CYS A 143 13.61 11.49 0.44
N GLY A 144 13.46 12.81 0.28
CA GLY A 144 14.01 13.56 -0.85
C GLY A 144 13.60 12.96 -2.19
N TYR A 145 12.33 12.58 -2.32
CA TYR A 145 11.79 11.91 -3.49
C TYR A 145 10.89 12.88 -4.27
N THR A 146 11.19 13.03 -5.56
CA THR A 146 10.36 13.79 -6.50
C THR A 146 9.59 12.80 -7.37
N PRO A 147 8.26 12.73 -7.27
CA PRO A 147 7.47 11.82 -8.09
C PRO A 147 7.55 12.20 -9.59
N PRO A 148 7.51 11.21 -10.50
CA PRO A 148 7.30 11.45 -11.91
C PRO A 148 5.96 12.16 -12.18
N VAL A 149 5.86 12.84 -13.33
CA VAL A 149 4.61 13.46 -13.78
C VAL A 149 3.52 12.40 -13.93
N GLY A 150 2.34 12.64 -13.35
CA GLY A 150 1.22 11.69 -13.31
C GLY A 150 1.28 10.69 -12.16
N GLN A 151 2.30 10.77 -11.29
CA GLN A 151 2.47 9.93 -10.10
C GLN A 151 2.63 10.75 -8.82
N GLU A 152 2.05 11.95 -8.77
CA GLU A 152 2.21 12.90 -7.67
C GLU A 152 1.69 12.36 -6.33
N ALA A 153 0.77 11.40 -6.38
CA ALA A 153 0.23 10.69 -5.21
C ALA A 153 1.09 9.54 -4.69
N THR A 154 2.35 9.46 -5.13
CA THR A 154 3.26 8.41 -4.67
C THR A 154 3.62 8.62 -3.21
N TYR A 155 3.24 7.66 -2.37
CA TYR A 155 3.72 7.55 -1.01
C TYR A 155 5.03 6.78 -0.99
N VAL A 156 6.03 7.29 -0.26
CA VAL A 156 7.38 6.74 -0.24
C VAL A 156 7.88 6.51 1.19
N VAL A 157 8.50 5.36 1.43
CA VAL A 157 9.21 5.07 2.68
C VAL A 157 10.66 4.78 2.37
N CYS A 158 11.57 5.42 3.08
CA CYS A 158 13.01 5.25 2.94
C CYS A 158 13.63 4.63 4.21
N ALA A 159 14.91 4.24 4.12
CA ALA A 159 15.71 3.99 5.30
C ALA A 159 15.73 5.24 6.20
N ASP A 160 15.72 5.03 7.52
CA ASP A 160 15.81 6.12 8.50
C ASP A 160 17.20 6.75 8.53
#